data_AF-X0UPG0-F1
#
_entry.id   AF-X0UPG0-F1
#
_cell.length_a   1.000
_cell.length_b   1.000
_cell.length_c   1.000
_cell.angle_alpha   90.00
_cell.angle_beta   90.00
_cell.angle_gamma   90.00
#
_symmetry.space_group_name_H-M   'P 1'
#
loop_
_entity.id
_entity.type
_entity.pdbx_description
1 polymer ?
#
loop_
_entity_poly.entity_id
_entity_poly.type
_entity_poly.pdbx_seq_one_letter_code
_entity_poly.pdbx_strand_id
1 'polypeptide(L)'
;AGIRPSYIASVVADDGPGVLYADVVLSQPPVMVLLGAMTWMIDGSIEALRVLGVVMAGITAMLTWWVGRSVGLSPWGATAATVIAATGVVRTLFGGLDGEMLLTPLALVLVLLLLGNRLRWAAVVLGIGFLIKMTWALIALAGLIVIVRQSRRDGLIAVGVSGAVWFGGWIVGALAFGWPVSSILEQLVIAQRQAGLQPGLAAGVAIILALVWLPLLIPAGAAIRRVPFPVAAILVGALAGIVYTLKQGTFFNVLGPAEPLLAIVAT
;
A
#
# COMPACT_ATOMS: atom_id res chain seq x y z
N ALA A 1 23.91 1.60 29.46
CA ALA A 1 23.80 2.10 28.08
C ALA A 1 22.32 2.24 27.77
N GLY A 2 21.82 3.47 27.61
CA GLY A 2 20.40 3.70 27.31
C GLY A 2 20.07 3.12 25.95
N ILE A 3 19.00 2.33 25.87
CA ILE A 3 18.41 1.88 24.60
C ILE A 3 18.00 3.16 23.88
N ARG A 4 18.84 3.66 22.96
CA ARG A 4 18.36 4.62 21.97
C ARG A 4 17.42 3.79 21.09
N PRO A 5 16.13 4.15 20.96
CA PRO A 5 15.30 3.53 19.94
C PRO A 5 15.94 3.89 18.58
N SER A 6 16.79 3.02 18.07
CA SER A 6 17.36 3.18 16.74
C SER A 6 16.24 2.92 15.75
N TYR A 7 16.07 3.87 14.82
CA TYR A 7 15.10 3.70 13.75
C TYR A 7 15.67 2.62 12.83
N ILE A 8 14.89 1.62 12.43
CA ILE A 8 15.42 0.50 11.62
C ILE A 8 16.10 1.02 10.34
N ALA A 9 15.57 2.09 9.74
CA ALA A 9 16.19 2.74 8.60
C ALA A 9 17.51 3.47 8.92
N SER A 10 17.74 3.95 10.16
CA SER A 10 19.05 4.51 10.54
C SER A 10 20.11 3.42 10.66
N VAL A 11 19.76 2.26 11.24
CA VAL A 11 20.66 1.09 11.31
C VAL A 11 21.08 0.64 9.90
N VAL A 12 20.11 0.55 8.99
CA VAL A 12 20.38 0.18 7.59
C VAL A 12 21.16 1.26 6.83
N ALA A 13 20.98 2.53 7.19
CA ALA A 13 21.75 3.63 6.60
C ALA A 13 23.22 3.60 7.05
N ASP A 14 23.47 3.27 8.31
CA ASP A 14 24.80 3.25 8.92
C ASP A 14 25.59 1.98 8.53
N ASP A 15 24.94 0.81 8.58
CA ASP A 15 25.58 -0.50 8.39
C ASP A 15 25.36 -1.11 6.99
N GLY A 16 24.52 -0.45 6.17
CA GLY A 16 24.18 -0.86 4.80
C GLY A 16 23.04 -1.89 4.71
N PRO A 17 22.51 -2.14 3.50
CA PRO A 17 21.35 -3.03 3.28
C PRO A 17 21.63 -4.51 3.58
N GLY A 18 22.90 -4.92 3.68
CA GLY A 18 23.27 -6.31 3.97
C GLY A 18 22.89 -6.79 5.37
N VAL A 19 22.69 -5.87 6.32
CA VAL A 19 22.24 -6.21 7.69
C VAL A 19 20.78 -6.65 7.75
N LEU A 20 20.00 -6.37 6.70
CA LEU A 20 18.63 -6.83 6.60
C LEU A 20 18.59 -8.35 6.54
N TYR A 21 17.65 -8.93 7.28
CA TYR A 21 17.46 -10.37 7.43
C TYR A 21 18.59 -11.11 8.18
N ALA A 22 19.79 -10.56 8.29
CA ALA A 22 20.87 -11.10 9.12
C ALA A 22 20.76 -10.61 10.59
N ASP A 23 20.76 -9.29 10.78
CA ASP A 23 20.80 -8.65 12.10
C ASP A 23 19.51 -7.89 12.42
N VAL A 24 18.79 -7.45 11.38
CA VAL A 24 17.48 -6.78 11.48
C VAL A 24 16.36 -7.76 11.14
N VAL A 25 15.45 -7.96 12.10
CA VAL A 25 14.25 -8.77 11.89
C VAL A 25 13.20 -7.97 11.12
N LEU A 26 12.92 -8.41 9.89
CA LEU A 26 11.88 -7.89 9.02
C LEU A 26 10.83 -8.96 8.70
N SER A 27 9.60 -8.71 9.14
CA SER A 27 8.42 -9.52 8.75
C SER A 27 7.77 -9.05 7.45
N GLN A 28 8.33 -8.03 6.79
CA GLN A 28 7.77 -7.36 5.62
C GLN A 28 8.83 -7.16 4.52
N PRO A 29 8.40 -6.91 3.27
CA PRO A 29 9.31 -6.54 2.19
C PRO A 29 10.20 -5.34 2.53
N PRO A 30 11.45 -5.31 2.05
CA PRO A 30 12.46 -4.38 2.57
C PRO A 30 12.36 -2.98 1.96
N VAL A 31 11.53 -2.77 0.92
CA VAL A 31 11.50 -1.51 0.14
C VAL A 31 11.24 -0.28 1.02
N MET A 32 10.33 -0.35 1.99
CA MET A 32 10.08 0.79 2.88
C MET A 32 11.26 1.12 3.77
N VAL A 33 11.96 0.10 4.24
CA VAL A 33 13.16 0.26 5.08
C VAL A 33 14.30 0.82 4.24
N LEU A 34 14.50 0.31 3.02
CA LEU A 34 15.50 0.81 2.09
C LEU A 34 15.22 2.26 1.69
N LEU A 35 13.97 2.61 1.39
CA LEU A 35 13.58 3.99 1.10
C LEU A 35 13.81 4.90 2.31
N GLY A 36 13.46 4.43 3.50
CA GLY A 36 13.74 5.14 4.74
C GLY A 36 15.24 5.36 4.95
N ALA A 37 16.06 4.34 4.72
CA ALA A 37 17.51 4.41 4.85
C ALA A 37 18.11 5.38 3.83
N MET A 38 17.71 5.31 2.56
CA MET A 38 18.13 6.27 1.53
C MET A 38 17.76 7.70 1.90
N THR A 39 16.56 7.92 2.45
CA THR A 39 16.12 9.25 2.91
C THR A 39 16.91 9.70 4.12
N TRP A 40 17.20 8.79 5.04
CA TRP A 40 18.03 9.04 6.23
C TRP A 40 19.46 9.41 5.84
N MET A 41 20.05 8.77 4.83
CA MET A 41 21.40 9.09 4.36
C MET A 41 21.53 10.51 3.79
N ILE A 42 20.43 11.14 3.38
CA ILE A 42 20.46 12.50 2.82
C ILE A 42 20.62 13.56 3.93
N ASP A 43 19.91 13.42 5.06
CA ASP A 43 19.79 14.49 6.07
C ASP A 43 19.88 13.99 7.53
N GLY A 44 19.83 12.68 7.78
CA GLY A 44 19.97 12.09 9.12
C GLY A 44 18.84 12.45 10.10
N SER A 45 17.74 13.02 9.61
CA SER A 45 16.68 13.62 10.41
C SER A 45 15.34 12.89 10.24
N ILE A 46 14.50 12.94 11.27
CA ILE A 46 13.11 12.44 11.21
C ILE A 46 12.29 13.34 10.27
N GLU A 47 12.64 14.62 10.21
CA GLU A 47 12.04 15.64 9.35
C GLU A 47 12.13 15.24 7.88
N ALA A 48 13.26 14.68 7.41
CA ALA A 48 13.39 14.20 6.04
C ALA A 48 12.40 13.07 5.71
N LEU A 49 12.17 12.14 6.64
CA LEU A 49 11.17 11.07 6.48
C LEU A 49 9.74 11.64 6.47
N ARG A 50 9.47 12.69 7.25
CA ARG A 50 8.18 13.39 7.24
C ARG A 50 7.96 14.14 5.91
N VAL A 51 8.99 14.79 5.37
CA VAL A 51 8.93 15.45 4.06
C VAL A 51 8.58 14.43 2.97
N LEU A 52 9.22 13.26 2.97
CA LEU A 52 8.86 12.17 2.07
C LEU A 52 7.37 11.79 2.21
N GLY A 53 6.86 11.70 3.44
CA GLY A 53 5.43 11.49 3.70
C GLY A 53 4.54 12.58 3.10
N VAL A 54 4.90 13.85 3.24
CA VAL A 54 4.18 14.99 2.63
C VAL A 54 4.22 14.93 1.10
N VAL A 55 5.34 14.55 0.50
CA VAL A 55 5.45 14.39 -0.96
C VAL A 55 4.51 13.28 -1.45
N MET A 56 4.51 12.13 -0.79
CA MET A 56 3.58 11.05 -1.12
C MET A 56 2.11 11.43 -0.91
N ALA A 57 1.83 12.34 0.04
CA ALA A 57 0.52 12.96 0.21
C ALA A 57 0.08 13.74 -1.02
N GLY A 58 0.96 14.63 -1.50
CA GLY A 58 0.70 15.43 -2.69
C GLY A 58 0.46 14.56 -3.92
N ILE A 59 1.27 13.50 -4.09
CA ILE A 59 1.10 12.53 -5.18
C ILE A 59 -0.26 11.82 -5.06
N THR A 60 -0.62 11.35 -3.87
CA THR A 60 -1.91 10.69 -3.63
C THR A 60 -3.08 11.62 -3.92
N ALA A 61 -3.02 12.86 -3.47
CA ALA A 61 -4.05 13.88 -3.73
C ALA A 61 -4.20 14.14 -5.24
N MET A 62 -3.08 14.34 -5.95
CA MET A 62 -3.08 14.55 -7.40
C MET A 62 -3.69 13.36 -8.15
N LEU A 63 -3.29 12.14 -7.79
CA LEU A 63 -3.83 10.91 -8.39
C LEU A 63 -5.31 10.71 -8.08
N THR A 64 -5.76 11.05 -6.86
CA THR A 64 -7.17 11.00 -6.46
C THR A 64 -8.00 11.91 -7.37
N TRP A 65 -7.54 13.14 -7.57
CA TRP A 65 -8.19 14.09 -8.48
C TRP A 65 -8.26 13.53 -9.90
N TRP A 66 -7.15 12.98 -10.43
CA TRP A 66 -7.12 12.39 -11.77
C TRP A 66 -8.03 11.18 -11.93
N VAL A 67 -8.09 10.27 -10.95
CA VAL A 67 -9.03 9.15 -10.98
C VAL A 67 -10.46 9.68 -10.97
N GLY A 68 -10.78 10.62 -10.08
CA GLY A 68 -12.10 11.27 -10.01
C GLY A 68 -12.53 11.87 -11.34
N ARG A 69 -11.64 12.59 -12.02
CA ARG A 69 -11.90 13.15 -13.35
C ARG A 69 -12.06 12.06 -14.42
N SER A 70 -11.27 10.99 -14.35
CA SER A 70 -11.32 9.87 -15.30
C SER A 70 -12.62 9.05 -15.20
N VAL A 71 -13.26 9.05 -14.02
CA VAL A 71 -14.56 8.38 -13.81
C VAL A 71 -15.77 9.31 -14.04
N GLY A 72 -15.53 10.57 -14.40
CA GLY A 72 -16.57 11.52 -14.79
C GLY A 72 -17.05 12.47 -13.68
N LEU A 73 -16.39 12.53 -12.52
CA LEU A 73 -16.73 13.52 -11.49
C LEU A 73 -16.54 14.94 -12.03
N SER A 74 -17.42 15.87 -11.63
CA SER A 74 -17.20 17.30 -11.91
C SER A 74 -15.86 17.77 -11.29
N PRO A 75 -15.27 18.88 -11.75
CA PRO A 75 -14.06 19.42 -11.13
C PRO A 75 -14.20 19.62 -9.61
N TRP A 76 -15.38 20.08 -9.17
CA TRP A 76 -15.71 20.25 -7.76
C TRP A 76 -15.81 18.93 -7.01
N GLY A 77 -16.42 17.91 -7.61
CA GLY A 77 -16.49 16.57 -7.03
C GLY A 77 -15.11 15.92 -6.89
N ALA A 78 -14.27 16.02 -7.92
CA ALA A 78 -12.90 15.53 -7.87
C ALA A 78 -12.07 16.28 -6.80
N THR A 79 -12.24 17.60 -6.66
CA THR A 79 -11.60 18.38 -5.60
C THR A 79 -12.07 17.96 -4.22
N ALA A 80 -13.38 17.77 -4.01
CA ALA A 80 -13.92 17.30 -2.74
C ALA A 80 -13.36 15.92 -2.37
N ALA A 81 -13.35 14.98 -3.31
CA ALA A 81 -12.75 13.65 -3.10
C ALA A 81 -11.25 13.75 -2.74
N THR A 82 -10.53 14.67 -3.36
CA THR A 82 -9.10 14.93 -3.09
C THR A 82 -8.88 15.49 -1.68
N VAL A 83 -9.70 16.45 -1.25
CA VAL A 83 -9.62 17.03 0.09
C VAL A 83 -9.90 15.96 1.15
N ILE A 84 -10.90 15.10 0.93
CA ILE A 84 -11.22 13.97 1.81
C ILE A 84 -10.02 13.01 1.87
N ALA A 85 -9.48 12.60 0.72
CA ALA A 85 -8.33 11.70 0.64
C ALA A 85 -7.07 12.27 1.32
N ALA A 86 -6.85 13.59 1.25
CA ALA A 86 -5.73 14.25 1.91
C ALA A 86 -5.79 14.12 3.44
N THR A 87 -6.98 13.96 4.04
CA THR A 87 -7.12 13.71 5.49
C THR A 87 -6.60 12.33 5.91
N GLY A 88 -6.59 11.36 5.01
CA GLY A 88 -5.97 10.05 5.23
C GLY A 88 -4.45 10.17 5.33
N VAL A 89 -3.85 11.07 4.57
CA VAL A 89 -2.40 11.24 4.56
C VAL A 89 -1.88 11.94 5.82
N VAL A 90 -2.62 12.91 6.34
CA VAL A 90 -2.30 13.54 7.63
C VAL A 90 -2.20 12.49 8.75
N ARG A 91 -2.99 11.41 8.68
CA ARG A 91 -2.94 10.29 9.65
C ARG A 91 -1.69 9.41 9.47
N THR A 92 -1.22 9.22 8.23
CA THR A 92 0.03 8.47 7.98
C THR A 92 1.27 9.19 8.50
N LEU A 93 1.26 10.53 8.60
CA LEU A 93 2.36 11.31 9.18
C LEU A 93 2.58 11.03 10.68
N PHE A 94 1.55 10.57 11.40
CA PHE A 94 1.66 10.18 12.81
C PHE A 94 2.17 8.73 12.99
N GLY A 95 2.06 7.88 11.96
CA GLY A 95 2.42 6.46 12.01
C GLY A 95 3.87 6.13 11.62
N GLY A 96 4.61 7.09 11.06
CA GLY A 96 5.96 6.88 10.51
C GLY A 96 5.95 6.33 9.07
N LEU A 97 7.12 5.93 8.55
CA LEU A 97 7.25 5.29 7.23
C LEU A 97 6.61 3.91 7.22
N ASP A 98 5.36 3.81 6.78
CA ASP A 98 4.67 2.55 6.53
C ASP A 98 4.41 2.33 5.03
N GLY A 99 4.34 1.06 4.62
CA GLY A 99 4.10 0.65 3.24
C GLY A 99 2.84 1.23 2.63
N GLU A 100 1.82 1.55 3.44
CA GLU A 100 0.58 2.16 2.94
C GLU A 100 0.79 3.54 2.31
N MET A 101 1.85 4.25 2.71
CA MET A 101 2.27 5.52 2.11
C MET A 101 2.59 5.37 0.62
N LEU A 102 3.12 4.22 0.21
CA LEU A 102 3.41 3.92 -1.20
C LEU A 102 2.29 3.09 -1.86
N LEU A 103 1.62 2.21 -1.11
CA LEU A 103 0.55 1.38 -1.68
C LEU A 103 -0.66 2.21 -2.13
N THR A 104 -0.99 3.28 -1.41
CA THR A 104 -2.13 4.15 -1.73
C THR A 104 -2.01 4.80 -3.12
N PRO A 105 -0.94 5.56 -3.43
CA PRO A 105 -0.76 6.12 -4.76
C PRO A 105 -0.55 5.01 -5.81
N LEU A 106 0.07 3.88 -5.45
CA LEU A 106 0.22 2.75 -6.37
C LEU A 106 -1.15 2.14 -6.76
N ALA A 107 -2.10 2.02 -5.84
CA ALA A 107 -3.46 1.58 -6.12
C ALA A 107 -4.20 2.56 -7.05
N LEU A 108 -4.02 3.86 -6.86
CA LEU A 108 -4.60 4.87 -7.74
C LEU A 108 -3.99 4.83 -9.15
N VAL A 109 -2.66 4.66 -9.25
CA VAL A 109 -1.98 4.42 -10.54
C VAL A 109 -2.54 3.17 -11.22
N LEU A 110 -2.69 2.07 -10.48
CA LEU A 110 -3.28 0.84 -11.00
C LEU A 110 -4.68 1.10 -11.58
N VAL A 111 -5.54 1.84 -10.87
CA VAL A 111 -6.87 2.21 -11.36
C VAL A 111 -6.78 3.02 -12.66
N LEU A 112 -5.92 4.04 -12.73
CA LEU A 112 -5.74 4.83 -13.96
C LEU A 112 -5.29 3.97 -15.14
N LEU A 113 -4.35 3.05 -14.91
CA LEU A 113 -3.88 2.13 -15.96
C LEU A 113 -4.98 1.19 -16.44
N LEU A 114 -5.80 0.67 -15.53
CA LEU A 114 -6.92 -0.22 -15.86
C LEU A 114 -8.05 0.52 -16.58
N LEU A 115 -8.33 1.78 -16.20
CA LEU A 115 -9.29 2.64 -16.91
C LEU A 115 -8.78 2.99 -18.32
N GLY A 116 -7.48 3.26 -18.46
CA GLY A 116 -6.84 3.56 -19.75
C GLY A 116 -6.48 2.33 -20.60
N ASN A 117 -6.91 1.13 -20.21
CA ASN A 117 -6.59 -0.14 -20.88
C ASN A 117 -5.08 -0.38 -21.09
N ARG A 118 -4.23 0.14 -20.20
CA ARG A 118 -2.77 0.00 -20.21
C ARG A 118 -2.34 -1.28 -19.47
N LEU A 119 -2.88 -2.44 -19.87
CA LEU A 119 -2.84 -3.69 -19.09
C LEU A 119 -1.42 -4.20 -18.77
N ARG A 120 -0.47 -3.99 -19.68
CA ARG A 120 0.94 -4.38 -19.47
C ARG A 120 1.58 -3.63 -18.30
N TRP A 121 1.31 -2.33 -18.20
CA TRP A 121 1.82 -1.50 -17.10
C TRP A 121 1.07 -1.80 -15.81
N ALA A 122 -0.25 -2.08 -15.89
CA ALA A 122 -1.01 -2.55 -14.74
C ALA A 122 -0.40 -3.83 -14.17
N ALA A 123 0.02 -4.79 -15.01
CA ALA A 123 0.73 -5.99 -14.57
C ALA A 123 2.05 -5.71 -13.85
N VAL A 124 2.84 -4.75 -14.33
CA VAL A 124 4.07 -4.35 -13.63
C VAL A 124 3.76 -3.77 -12.25
N VAL A 125 2.76 -2.88 -12.18
CA VAL A 125 2.30 -2.26 -10.92
C VAL A 125 1.80 -3.30 -9.91
N LEU A 126 1.08 -4.32 -10.39
CA LEU A 126 0.65 -5.45 -9.57
C LEU A 126 1.83 -6.17 -8.91
N GLY A 127 2.93 -6.40 -9.64
CA GLY A 127 4.16 -6.99 -9.09
C GLY A 127 4.88 -6.07 -8.11
N ILE A 128 4.99 -4.77 -8.41
CA ILE A 128 5.68 -3.78 -7.57
C ILE A 128 5.07 -3.72 -6.17
N GLY A 129 3.74 -3.79 -6.03
CA GLY A 129 3.11 -3.69 -4.71
C GLY A 129 3.52 -4.80 -3.74
N PHE A 130 3.84 -6.01 -4.23
CA PHE A 130 4.37 -7.10 -3.40
C PHE A 130 5.79 -6.86 -2.88
N LEU A 131 6.55 -5.97 -3.53
CA LEU A 131 7.85 -5.51 -3.03
C LEU A 131 7.71 -4.48 -1.91
N ILE A 132 6.53 -3.87 -1.76
CA ILE A 132 6.26 -2.85 -0.74
C ILE A 132 5.64 -3.49 0.50
N LYS A 133 4.52 -4.22 0.35
CA LYS A 133 3.80 -4.81 1.49
C LYS A 133 2.87 -5.95 1.06
N MET A 134 2.71 -6.94 1.92
CA MET A 134 1.88 -8.12 1.64
C MET A 134 0.37 -7.85 1.69
N THR A 135 -0.08 -6.75 2.32
CA THR A 135 -1.48 -6.29 2.29
C THR A 135 -1.96 -6.00 0.86
N TRP A 136 -1.02 -5.77 -0.07
CA TRP A 136 -1.29 -5.59 -1.49
C TRP A 136 -1.99 -6.79 -2.16
N ALA A 137 -1.89 -8.00 -1.61
CA ALA A 137 -2.36 -9.23 -2.26
C ALA A 137 -3.83 -9.16 -2.73
N LEU A 138 -4.72 -8.56 -1.92
CA LEU A 138 -6.15 -8.47 -2.25
C LEU A 138 -6.44 -7.40 -3.31
N ILE A 139 -5.68 -6.30 -3.30
CA ILE A 139 -5.70 -5.31 -4.39
C ILE A 139 -5.16 -5.94 -5.68
N ALA A 140 -4.09 -6.72 -5.57
CA ALA A 140 -3.48 -7.38 -6.71
C ALA A 140 -4.43 -8.38 -7.38
N LEU A 141 -5.10 -9.20 -6.55
CA LEU A 141 -6.13 -10.12 -7.03
C LEU A 141 -7.28 -9.39 -7.73
N ALA A 142 -7.78 -8.31 -7.14
CA ALA A 142 -8.82 -7.49 -7.77
C ALA A 142 -8.36 -6.93 -9.13
N GLY A 143 -7.13 -6.42 -9.23
CA GLY A 143 -6.56 -5.94 -10.48
C GLY A 143 -6.42 -7.06 -11.53
N LEU A 144 -5.97 -8.25 -11.14
CA LEU A 144 -5.92 -9.42 -12.04
C LEU A 144 -7.30 -9.80 -12.56
N ILE A 145 -8.34 -9.79 -11.70
CA ILE A 145 -9.72 -10.06 -12.12
C ILE A 145 -10.17 -9.05 -13.17
N VAL A 146 -9.84 -7.77 -12.98
CA VAL A 146 -10.15 -6.72 -13.97
C VAL A 146 -9.45 -6.97 -15.29
N ILE A 147 -8.14 -7.26 -15.27
CA ILE A 147 -7.36 -7.54 -16.49
C ILE A 147 -7.92 -8.77 -17.21
N VAL A 148 -8.16 -9.88 -16.51
CA VAL A 148 -8.71 -11.12 -17.10
C VAL A 148 -10.08 -10.86 -17.75
N ARG A 149 -10.91 -10.02 -17.12
CA ARG A 149 -12.22 -9.64 -17.66
C ARG A 149 -12.11 -8.79 -18.93
N GLN A 150 -11.09 -7.94 -19.03
CA GLN A 150 -10.82 -7.11 -20.21
C GLN A 150 -10.16 -7.94 -21.33
N SER A 151 -9.25 -8.85 -20.99
CA SER A 151 -8.53 -9.73 -21.91
C SER A 151 -7.95 -10.93 -21.19
N ARG A 152 -8.44 -12.14 -21.51
CA ARG A 152 -7.93 -13.40 -20.92
C ARG A 152 -6.43 -13.60 -21.19
N ARG A 153 -5.98 -13.28 -22.41
CA ARG A 153 -4.58 -13.41 -22.81
C ARG A 153 -3.70 -12.47 -21.98
N ASP A 154 -4.10 -11.21 -21.86
CA ASP A 154 -3.34 -10.25 -21.08
C ASP A 154 -3.41 -10.55 -19.58
N GLY A 155 -4.49 -11.19 -19.11
CA GLY A 155 -4.58 -11.71 -17.75
C GLY A 155 -3.52 -12.76 -17.43
N LEU A 156 -3.31 -13.74 -18.32
CA LEU A 156 -2.24 -14.74 -18.16
C LEU A 156 -0.86 -14.09 -18.19
N ILE A 157 -0.63 -13.15 -19.12
CA ILE A 157 0.61 -12.38 -19.18
C ILE A 157 0.79 -11.59 -17.88
N ALA A 158 -0.27 -11.00 -17.34
CA ALA A 158 -0.21 -10.20 -16.14
C ALA A 158 0.19 -11.01 -14.91
N VAL A 159 -0.30 -12.24 -14.78
CA VAL A 159 0.14 -13.17 -13.72
C VAL A 159 1.64 -13.44 -13.85
N GLY A 160 2.11 -13.77 -15.05
CA GLY A 160 3.54 -14.03 -15.32
C GLY A 160 4.43 -12.82 -15.04
N VAL A 161 4.03 -11.64 -15.53
CA VAL A 161 4.77 -10.38 -15.34
C VAL A 161 4.78 -9.96 -13.88
N SER A 162 3.63 -10.00 -13.20
CA SER A 162 3.55 -9.64 -11.77
C SER A 162 4.43 -10.57 -10.93
N GLY A 163 4.37 -11.88 -11.21
CA GLY A 163 5.22 -12.87 -10.57
C GLY A 163 6.70 -12.62 -10.84
N ALA A 164 7.09 -12.40 -12.11
CA ALA A 164 8.47 -12.11 -12.47
C ALA A 164 9.01 -10.84 -11.81
N VAL A 165 8.22 -9.76 -11.74
CA VAL A 165 8.61 -8.51 -11.06
C VAL A 165 8.79 -8.75 -9.56
N TRP A 166 7.84 -9.43 -8.93
CA TRP A 166 7.90 -9.70 -7.49
C TRP A 166 9.06 -10.65 -7.13
N PHE A 167 9.10 -11.84 -7.71
CA PHE A 167 10.14 -12.83 -7.43
C PHE A 167 11.51 -12.36 -7.91
N GLY A 168 11.59 -11.77 -9.10
CA GLY A 168 12.83 -11.24 -9.65
C GLY A 168 13.39 -10.11 -8.79
N GLY A 169 12.56 -9.18 -8.33
CA GLY A 169 12.97 -8.12 -7.41
C GLY A 169 13.56 -8.67 -6.11
N TRP A 170 12.93 -9.71 -5.54
CA TRP A 170 13.45 -10.39 -4.35
C TRP A 170 14.78 -11.11 -4.59
N ILE A 171 14.90 -11.86 -5.68
CA ILE A 171 16.13 -12.58 -6.04
C ILE A 171 17.27 -11.59 -6.27
N VAL A 172 17.02 -10.53 -7.04
CA VAL A 172 18.01 -9.48 -7.30
C VAL A 172 18.45 -8.82 -6.01
N GLY A 173 17.51 -8.49 -5.11
CA GLY A 173 17.84 -7.93 -3.80
C GLY A 173 18.70 -8.88 -2.96
N ALA A 174 18.31 -10.16 -2.87
CA ALA A 174 19.06 -11.15 -2.10
C ALA A 174 20.48 -11.35 -2.64
N LEU A 175 20.66 -11.39 -3.96
CA LEU A 175 21.97 -11.51 -4.60
C LEU A 175 22.82 -10.25 -4.47
N ALA A 176 22.21 -9.06 -4.69
CA ALA A 176 22.93 -7.80 -4.67
C ALA A 176 23.37 -7.38 -3.26
N PHE A 177 22.56 -7.69 -2.25
CA PHE A 177 22.81 -7.29 -0.86
C PHE A 177 23.30 -8.43 0.03
N GLY A 178 23.39 -9.67 -0.50
CA GLY A 178 23.91 -10.83 0.23
C GLY A 178 22.96 -11.37 1.31
N TRP A 179 21.64 -11.20 1.15
CA TRP A 179 20.67 -11.65 2.15
C TRP A 179 20.61 -13.19 2.24
N PRO A 180 20.82 -13.79 3.43
CA PRO A 180 20.75 -15.24 3.58
C PRO A 180 19.32 -15.76 3.40
N VAL A 181 19.11 -16.67 2.45
CA VAL A 181 17.79 -17.27 2.18
C VAL A 181 17.23 -17.98 3.41
N SER A 182 18.07 -18.67 4.18
CA SER A 182 17.67 -19.32 5.43
C SER A 182 17.07 -18.32 6.41
N SER A 183 17.71 -17.16 6.59
CA SER A 183 17.22 -16.13 7.51
C SER A 183 15.93 -15.47 7.02
N ILE A 184 15.77 -15.26 5.72
CA ILE A 184 14.50 -14.78 5.13
C ILE A 184 13.38 -15.78 5.44
N LEU A 185 13.61 -17.08 5.22
CA LEU A 185 12.62 -18.12 5.48
C LEU A 185 12.29 -18.25 6.97
N GLU A 186 13.30 -18.19 7.84
CA GLU A 186 13.11 -18.21 9.30
C GLU A 186 12.26 -17.02 9.76
N GLN A 187 12.54 -15.82 9.27
CA GLN A 187 11.77 -14.63 9.62
C GLN A 187 10.33 -14.70 9.09
N LEU A 188 10.11 -15.27 7.90
CA LEU A 188 8.75 -15.56 7.40
C LEU A 188 8.00 -16.53 8.32
N VAL A 189 8.65 -17.60 8.78
CA VAL A 189 8.05 -18.56 9.72
C VAL A 189 7.74 -17.91 11.07
N ILE A 190 8.66 -17.09 11.59
CA ILE A 190 8.46 -16.34 12.85
C ILE A 190 7.28 -15.38 12.70
N ALA A 191 7.23 -14.63 11.59
CA ALA A 191 6.13 -13.71 11.30
C ALA A 191 4.77 -14.44 11.27
N GLN A 192 4.70 -15.65 10.68
CA GLN A 192 3.47 -16.46 10.68
C GLN A 192 3.10 -16.98 12.07
N ARG A 193 4.09 -17.40 12.87
CA ARG A 193 3.86 -17.92 14.24
C ARG A 193 3.40 -16.84 15.22
N GLN A 194 3.82 -15.60 15.02
CA GLN A 194 3.44 -14.46 15.86
C GLN A 194 2.18 -13.72 15.36
N ALA A 195 1.72 -14.00 14.13
CA ALA A 195 0.53 -13.39 13.55
C ALA A 195 -0.78 -14.04 14.06
N GLY A 196 -1.15 -13.76 15.31
CA GLY A 196 -2.48 -14.06 15.85
C GLY A 196 -3.49 -12.96 15.52
N LEU A 197 -4.75 -13.34 15.25
CA LEU A 197 -5.84 -12.36 15.28
C LEU A 197 -5.90 -11.75 16.68
N GLN A 198 -6.04 -10.42 16.78
CA GLN A 198 -6.21 -9.72 18.04
C GLN A 198 -7.70 -9.34 18.21
N PRO A 199 -8.59 -10.30 18.56
CA PRO A 199 -10.04 -10.04 18.63
C PRO A 199 -10.39 -8.96 19.66
N GLY A 200 -9.57 -8.79 20.70
CA GLY A 200 -9.71 -7.70 21.67
C GLY A 200 -9.63 -6.30 21.05
N LEU A 201 -8.97 -6.13 19.90
CA LEU A 201 -8.93 -4.87 19.15
C LEU A 201 -10.12 -4.71 18.18
N ALA A 202 -10.82 -5.79 17.82
CA ALA A 202 -11.82 -5.79 16.76
C ALA A 202 -12.98 -4.83 17.04
N ALA A 203 -13.43 -4.74 18.29
CA ALA A 203 -14.51 -3.82 18.68
C ALA A 203 -14.09 -2.35 18.54
N GLY A 204 -12.89 -1.99 19.00
CA GLY A 204 -12.34 -0.63 18.84
C GLY A 204 -12.14 -0.27 17.36
N VAL A 205 -11.67 -1.23 16.55
CA VAL A 205 -11.53 -1.02 15.11
C VAL A 205 -12.88 -0.85 14.42
N ALA A 206 -13.87 -1.67 14.74
CA ALA A 206 -15.21 -1.54 14.18
C ALA A 206 -15.82 -0.18 14.50
N ILE A 207 -15.64 0.33 15.72
CA ILE A 207 -16.12 1.67 16.12
C ILE A 207 -15.40 2.76 15.34
N ILE A 208 -14.07 2.70 15.20
CA ILE A 208 -13.32 3.76 14.49
C ILE A 208 -13.61 3.71 12.99
N LEU A 209 -13.69 2.52 12.39
CA LEU A 209 -14.16 2.36 11.02
C LEU A 209 -15.59 2.89 10.87
N ALA A 210 -16.49 2.62 11.82
CA ALA A 210 -17.83 3.16 11.79
C ALA A 210 -17.82 4.70 11.85
N LEU A 211 -17.10 5.31 12.78
CA LEU A 211 -17.11 6.76 12.97
C LEU A 211 -16.41 7.51 11.83
N VAL A 212 -15.29 6.99 11.34
CA VAL A 212 -14.50 7.64 10.28
C VAL A 212 -15.10 7.34 8.91
N TRP A 213 -15.62 6.13 8.68
CA TRP A 213 -16.03 5.69 7.34
C TRP A 213 -17.53 5.61 7.11
N LEU A 214 -18.44 5.56 8.11
CA LEU A 214 -19.89 5.62 7.80
C LEU A 214 -20.23 6.77 6.83
N PRO A 215 -19.70 7.99 7.02
CA PRO A 215 -20.00 9.12 6.14
C PRO A 215 -19.60 8.89 4.68
N LEU A 216 -18.65 7.99 4.41
CA LEU A 216 -18.20 7.63 3.06
C LEU A 216 -18.77 6.29 2.58
N LEU A 217 -18.87 5.28 3.44
CA LEU A 217 -19.34 3.94 3.13
C LEU A 217 -20.81 3.91 2.72
N ILE A 218 -21.66 4.71 3.38
CA ILE A 218 -23.10 4.79 3.04
C ILE A 218 -23.29 5.34 1.62
N PRO A 219 -22.78 6.54 1.28
CA PRO A 219 -22.91 7.05 -0.08
C PRO A 219 -22.14 6.20 -1.10
N ALA A 220 -20.93 5.73 -0.76
CA ALA A 220 -20.17 4.87 -1.67
C ALA A 220 -20.90 3.54 -1.96
N GLY A 221 -21.54 2.92 -0.95
CA GLY A 221 -22.33 1.70 -1.13
C GLY A 221 -23.53 1.92 -2.06
N ALA A 222 -24.19 3.07 -1.99
CA ALA A 222 -25.27 3.44 -2.91
C ALA A 222 -24.77 3.73 -4.34
N ALA A 223 -23.56 4.27 -4.46
CA ALA A 223 -22.98 4.72 -5.73
C ALA A 223 -22.07 3.69 -6.42
N ILE A 224 -21.64 2.62 -5.76
CA ILE A 224 -20.62 1.70 -6.29
C ILE A 224 -21.03 1.01 -7.59
N ARG A 225 -22.34 0.87 -7.85
CA ARG A 225 -22.87 0.32 -9.11
C ARG A 225 -22.75 1.29 -10.29
N ARG A 226 -22.53 2.58 -10.02
CA ARG A 226 -22.45 3.66 -11.01
C ARG A 226 -21.02 3.94 -11.46
N VAL A 227 -20.02 3.48 -10.72
CA VAL A 227 -18.60 3.67 -11.08
C VAL A 227 -18.10 2.55 -11.99
N PRO A 228 -17.06 2.80 -12.80
CA PRO A 228 -16.46 1.78 -13.63
C PRO A 228 -15.97 0.56 -12.81
N PHE A 229 -16.12 -0.63 -13.38
CA PHE A 229 -15.74 -1.89 -12.73
C PHE A 229 -14.31 -1.91 -12.15
N PRO A 230 -13.27 -1.36 -12.83
CA PRO A 230 -11.93 -1.31 -12.25
C PRO A 230 -11.86 -0.59 -10.90
N VAL A 231 -12.57 0.52 -10.75
CA VAL A 231 -12.60 1.33 -9.52
C VAL A 231 -13.29 0.55 -8.41
N ALA A 232 -14.47 -0.02 -8.71
CA ALA A 232 -15.22 -0.84 -7.75
C ALA A 232 -14.42 -2.06 -7.29
N ALA A 233 -13.76 -2.77 -8.22
CA ALA A 233 -12.99 -3.96 -7.89
C ALA A 233 -11.78 -3.64 -7.00
N ILE A 234 -10.99 -2.62 -7.34
CA ILE A 234 -9.82 -2.23 -6.55
C ILE A 234 -10.26 -1.71 -5.16
N LEU A 235 -11.35 -0.94 -5.08
CA LEU A 235 -11.91 -0.51 -3.80
C LEU A 235 -12.28 -1.72 -2.94
N VAL A 236 -12.99 -2.72 -3.49
CA VAL A 236 -13.34 -3.95 -2.74
C VAL A 236 -12.09 -4.71 -2.29
N GLY A 237 -11.07 -4.82 -3.14
CA GLY A 237 -9.79 -5.44 -2.78
C GLY A 237 -9.09 -4.70 -1.63
N ALA A 238 -9.09 -3.36 -1.66
CA ALA A 238 -8.54 -2.54 -0.60
C ALA A 238 -9.33 -2.66 0.71
N LEU A 239 -10.66 -2.66 0.65
CA LEU A 239 -11.55 -2.87 1.80
C LEU A 239 -11.35 -4.26 2.42
N ALA A 240 -11.19 -5.30 1.60
CA ALA A 240 -10.92 -6.65 2.10
C ALA A 240 -9.52 -6.75 2.76
N GLY A 241 -8.54 -5.97 2.28
CA GLY A 241 -7.20 -5.81 2.86
C GLY A 241 -7.19 -5.43 4.34
N ILE A 242 -8.20 -4.70 4.80
CA ILE A 242 -8.36 -4.25 6.19
C ILE A 242 -8.40 -5.41 7.17
N VAL A 243 -9.02 -6.54 6.78
CA VAL A 243 -9.10 -7.74 7.62
C VAL A 243 -7.70 -8.30 7.89
N TYR A 244 -6.77 -8.14 6.95
CA TYR A 244 -5.38 -8.54 7.14
C TYR A 244 -4.61 -7.56 8.03
N THR A 245 -4.91 -6.26 7.93
CA THR A 245 -4.34 -5.23 8.81
C THR A 245 -4.76 -5.42 10.28
N LEU A 246 -6.00 -5.87 10.52
CA LEU A 246 -6.50 -6.29 11.83
C LEU A 246 -5.69 -7.46 12.42
N LYS A 247 -5.22 -8.39 11.57
CA LYS A 247 -4.35 -9.51 11.99
C LYS A 247 -2.94 -9.02 12.37
N GLN A 248 -2.47 -7.93 11.77
CA GLN A 248 -1.11 -7.43 12.00
C GLN A 248 -1.00 -6.35 13.08
N GLY A 249 -2.12 -5.92 13.69
CA GLY A 249 -2.12 -4.89 14.73
C GLY A 249 -1.72 -3.49 14.24
N THR A 250 -1.63 -3.27 12.93
CA THR A 250 -1.21 -2.00 12.31
C THR A 250 -2.42 -1.07 12.12
N PHE A 251 -3.02 -0.69 13.25
CA PHE A 251 -4.33 -0.06 13.32
C PHE A 251 -4.44 1.30 12.60
N PHE A 252 -3.43 2.17 12.72
CA PHE A 252 -3.47 3.50 12.11
C PHE A 252 -3.30 3.48 10.58
N ASN A 253 -2.92 2.34 10.01
CA ASN A 253 -2.59 2.18 8.60
C ASN A 253 -3.71 1.50 7.79
N VAL A 254 -4.81 1.14 8.45
CA VAL A 254 -6.03 0.55 7.86
C VAL A 254 -6.66 1.44 6.78
N LEU A 255 -6.26 2.71 6.71
CA LEU A 255 -6.90 3.77 5.93
C LEU A 255 -6.39 3.92 4.49
N GLY A 256 -5.17 3.45 4.18
CA GLY A 256 -4.42 3.95 3.02
C GLY A 256 -5.14 3.81 1.65
N PRO A 257 -5.15 2.62 1.01
CA PRO A 257 -5.58 2.51 -0.38
C PRO A 257 -7.09 2.66 -0.60
N ALA A 258 -7.91 2.41 0.44
CA ALA A 258 -9.36 2.40 0.34
C ALA A 258 -9.96 3.81 0.45
N GLU A 259 -9.40 4.69 1.28
CA GLU A 259 -9.99 6.00 1.58
C GLU A 259 -10.13 6.91 0.35
N PRO A 260 -9.10 7.08 -0.52
CA PRO A 260 -9.26 7.87 -1.74
C PRO A 260 -10.33 7.31 -2.69
N LEU A 261 -10.41 5.98 -2.80
CA LEU A 261 -11.40 5.33 -3.67
C LEU A 261 -12.82 5.45 -3.09
N LEU A 262 -12.98 5.33 -1.76
CA LEU A 262 -14.24 5.61 -1.09
C LEU A 262 -14.69 7.05 -1.33
N ALA A 263 -13.77 8.02 -1.22
CA ALA A 263 -14.07 9.42 -1.47
C ALA A 263 -14.51 9.68 -2.92
N ILE A 264 -13.84 9.05 -3.89
CA ILE A 264 -14.21 9.13 -5.31
C ILE A 264 -15.60 8.51 -5.57
N VAL A 265 -15.91 7.37 -4.97
CA VAL A 265 -17.21 6.70 -5.18
C VAL A 265 -18.34 7.40 -4.44
N ALA A 266 -18.06 8.03 -3.30
CA ALA A 266 -19.05 8.75 -2.49
C ALA A 266 -19.44 10.14 -3.04
N THR A 267 -18.65 10.69 -3.97
CA THR A 267 -18.83 12.05 -4.52
C THR A 267 -19.39 11.99 -5.93
#